data_AF-A0A971LBR2-F1
#
_entry.id   AF-A0A971LBR2-F1
#
_cell.length_a   1.000
_cell.length_b   1.000
_cell.length_c   1.000
_cell.angle_alpha   90.00
_cell.angle_beta   90.00
_cell.angle_gamma   90.00
#
_symmetry.space_group_name_H-M   'P 1'
#
loop_
_entity.id
_entity.type
_entity.pdbx_description
1 polymer ?
#
loop_
_entity_poly.entity_id
_entity_poly.type
_entity_poly.pdbx_seq_one_letter_code
_entity_poly.pdbx_strand_id
1 'polypeptide(L)' 'MRMRKSEMAVLGLILLSFILAVFLYPYMPEQMASHWNARGEVDGYMSKFWGLFLVPFTLLGVGILFIVIP' A
#
# COMPACT_ATOMS: atom_id res chain seq x y z
N MET A 1 -17.62 0.76 -20.37
CA MET A 1 -18.30 0.89 -19.06
C MET A 1 -18.02 2.29 -18.53
N ARG A 2 -19.02 3.05 -18.09
CA ARG A 2 -18.76 4.37 -17.48
C ARG A 2 -18.27 4.14 -16.05
N MET A 3 -17.12 4.70 -15.70
CA MET A 3 -16.59 4.57 -14.34
C MET A 3 -17.52 5.22 -13.32
N ARG A 4 -17.76 4.53 -12.22
CA ARG A 4 -18.50 5.06 -11.07
C ARG A 4 -17.62 6.08 -10.33
N LYS A 5 -18.24 7.04 -9.65
CA LYS A 5 -17.50 8.03 -8.84
C LYS A 5 -16.63 7.37 -7.76
N SER A 6 -17.11 6.26 -7.19
CA SER A 6 -16.37 5.45 -6.22
C SER A 6 -15.10 4.84 -6.83
N GLU A 7 -15.17 4.31 -8.05
CA GLU A 7 -14.02 3.73 -8.75
C GLU A 7 -12.96 4.80 -9.03
N MET A 8 -13.38 6.00 -9.47
CA MET A 8 -12.46 7.12 -9.65
C MET A 8 -11.78 7.53 -8.33
N ALA A 9 -12.53 7.56 -7.23
CA ALA A 9 -11.98 7.86 -5.91
C ALA A 9 -10.97 6.79 -5.46
N VAL A 10 -11.29 5.50 -5.67
CA VAL A 10 -10.39 4.37 -5.36
C VAL A 10 -9.11 4.45 -6.19
N LEU A 11 -9.20 4.71 -7.49
CA LEU A 11 -8.01 4.90 -8.33
C LEU A 11 -7.17 6.10 -7.89
N GLY A 12 -7.82 7.19 -7.48
CA GLY A 12 -7.13 8.36 -6.92
C GLY A 12 -6.36 8.02 -5.63
N LEU A 13 -6.95 7.24 -4.72
CA LEU A 13 -6.30 6.78 -3.50
C LEU A 13 -5.13 5.82 -3.79
N ILE A 14 -5.29 4.91 -4.75
CA ILE A 14 -4.20 4.02 -5.19
C ILE A 14 -3.04 4.87 -5.72
N LEU A 15 -3.30 5.81 -6.63
CA LEU A 15 -2.27 6.68 -7.17
C LEU A 15 -1.56 7.51 -6.09
N LEU A 16 -2.33 8.10 -5.18
CA LEU A 16 -1.78 8.85 -4.04
C LEU A 16 -0.87 7.97 -3.17
N SER A 17 -1.26 6.72 -2.91
CA SER A 17 -0.45 5.79 -2.11
C SER A 17 0.90 5.48 -2.77
N PHE A 18 0.94 5.32 -4.10
CA PHE A 18 2.19 5.13 -4.84
C PHE A 18 3.06 6.39 -4.83
N ILE A 19 2.46 7.57 -5.00
CA ILE A 19 3.18 8.85 -4.93
C ILE A 19 3.85 9.00 -3.56
N LEU A 20 3.13 8.73 -2.48
CA LEU A 20 3.68 8.79 -1.13
C LEU A 20 4.79 7.75 -0.91
N ALA A 21 4.61 6.52 -1.38
CA ALA A 21 5.62 5.47 -1.28
C ALA A 21 6.92 5.86 -2.02
N VAL A 22 6.83 6.37 -3.24
CA VAL A 22 7.99 6.84 -4.02
C VAL A 22 8.64 8.05 -3.36
N PHE A 23 7.85 9.02 -2.91
CA PHE A 23 8.35 10.23 -2.25
C PHE A 23 9.10 9.91 -0.95
N LEU A 24 8.61 8.95 -0.16
CA LEU A 24 9.22 8.55 1.11
C LEU A 24 10.38 7.56 0.96
N TYR A 25 10.50 6.87 -0.18
CA TYR A 25 11.51 5.84 -0.43
C TYR A 25 12.95 6.20 -0.06
N PRO A 26 13.51 7.39 -0.42
CA PRO A 26 14.88 7.74 -0.07
C PRO A 26 15.08 8.09 1.41
N TYR A 27 13.99 8.33 2.16
CA TYR A 27 14.04 8.75 3.57
C TYR A 27 13.82 7.58 4.54
N MET A 28 13.39 6.42 4.04
CA MET A 28 13.12 5.26 4.89
C MET A 28 14.37 4.42 5.14
N PRO A 29 14.51 3.81 6.34
CA PRO A 29 15.60 2.89 6.64
C PRO A 29 15.50 1.62 5.80
N GLU A 30 16.62 0.95 5.53
CA GLU A 30 16.66 -0.31 4.75
C GLU A 30 15.75 -1.40 5.31
N GLN A 31 15.58 -1.44 6.63
CA GLN A 31 14.64 -2.33 7.33
C GLN A 31 13.56 -1.52 8.04
N MET A 32 12.30 -1.88 7.78
CA MET A 32 11.12 -1.30 8.40
C MET A 32 10.43 -2.33 9.28
N ALA A 33 9.98 -1.91 10.46
CA ALA A 33 9.16 -2.74 11.33
C ALA A 33 7.85 -3.12 10.64
N SER A 34 7.49 -4.39 10.69
CA SER A 34 6.34 -4.96 9.97
C SER A 34 5.43 -5.79 10.86
N HIS A 35 5.92 -6.20 12.03
CA HIS A 35 5.18 -6.97 13.00
C HIS A 35 5.62 -6.62 14.42
N TRP A 36 4.67 -6.68 15.34
CA TRP A 36 4.86 -6.44 16.77
C TRP A 36 4.25 -7.61 17.54
N ASN A 37 4.99 -8.12 18.51
CA ASN A 37 4.51 -9.19 19.37
C ASN A 37 3.50 -8.69 20.42
N ALA A 38 2.94 -9.60 21.23
CA ALA A 38 1.97 -9.26 22.27
C ALA A 38 2.53 -8.37 23.40
N ARG A 39 3.85 -8.18 23.49
CA ARG A 39 4.52 -7.25 24.42
C ARG A 39 4.78 -5.87 23.81
N GLY A 40 4.41 -5.66 22.55
CA GLY A 40 4.66 -4.41 21.81
C GLY A 40 6.10 -4.27 21.31
N GLU A 41 6.89 -5.34 21.32
CA GLU A 41 8.24 -5.35 20.78
C GLU A 41 8.20 -5.68 19.28
N VAL A 42 9.03 -5.01 18.48
CA VAL A 42 9.20 -5.36 17.07
C VAL A 42 9.93 -6.69 16.99
N ASP A 43 9.29 -7.70 16.43
CA ASP A 43 9.87 -9.03 16.18
C ASP A 43 9.82 -9.44 14.69
N GLY A 44 9.34 -8.54 13.82
CA GLY A 44 9.34 -8.74 12.37
C GLY A 44 9.74 -7.48 11.61
N TYR A 45 10.64 -7.65 10.63
CA TYR A 45 11.12 -6.60 9.74
C TYR A 45 10.93 -6.99 8.28
N MET A 46 10.82 -5.99 7.44
CA MET A 46 10.84 -6.15 5.98
C MET A 46 11.76 -5.12 5.33
N SER A 47 12.16 -5.38 4.09
CA SER A 47 12.89 -4.38 3.31
C SER A 47 12.05 -3.13 3.11
N LYS A 48 12.68 -1.96 2.98
CA LYS A 48 11.98 -0.69 2.72
C LYS A 48 11.06 -0.73 1.50
N PHE A 49 11.41 -1.54 0.49
CA PHE A 49 10.55 -1.80 -0.66
C PHE A 49 9.21 -2.39 -0.22
N TRP A 50 9.22 -3.49 0.51
CA TRP A 50 7.98 -4.11 0.96
C TRP A 50 7.28 -3.26 2.03
N GLY A 51 8.01 -2.54 2.88
CA GLY A 51 7.43 -1.65 3.88
C GLY A 51 6.62 -0.49 3.29
N LEU A 52 7.03 0.03 2.13
CA LEU A 52 6.35 1.13 1.47
C LEU A 52 5.34 0.69 0.40
N PHE A 53 5.61 -0.40 -0.33
CA PHE A 53 4.83 -0.77 -1.51
C PHE A 53 3.84 -1.91 -1.30
N LEU A 54 3.92 -2.68 -0.19
CA LEU A 54 2.99 -3.78 0.05
C LEU A 54 1.52 -3.31 0.08
N VAL A 55 1.24 -2.23 0.80
CA VAL A 55 -0.12 -1.65 0.88
C VAL A 55 -0.57 -1.09 -0.48
N PRO A 56 0.19 -0.23 -1.19
CA PRO A 56 -0.16 0.21 -2.55
C PRO A 56 -0.47 -0.94 -3.53
N PHE A 57 0.35 -1.99 -3.55
CA PHE A 57 0.10 -3.15 -4.43
C PHE A 57 -1.14 -3.94 -4.00
N THR A 58 -1.38 -4.09 -2.70
CA THR A 58 -2.61 -4.73 -2.18
C THR A 58 -3.85 -3.93 -2.59
N LEU A 59 -3.80 -2.59 -2.44
CA LEU A 59 -4.89 -1.70 -2.85
C LEU A 59 -5.13 -1.78 -4.36
N LEU A 60 -4.08 -1.84 -5.17
CA LEU A 60 -4.20 -2.02 -6.62
C LEU A 60 -4.87 -3.35 -6.96
N GLY A 61 -4.42 -4.46 -6.36
CA GLY A 61 -4.98 -5.78 -6.60
C GLY A 61 -6.46 -5.88 -6.21
N VAL A 62 -6.81 -5.43 -5.00
CA VAL A 62 -8.20 -5.40 -4.52
C VAL A 62 -9.05 -4.40 -5.32
N GLY A 63 -8.50 -3.25 -5.70
CA GLY A 63 -9.19 -2.27 -6.53
C GLY A 63 -9.55 -2.81 -7.90
N ILE A 64 -8.61 -3.50 -8.56
CA ILE A 64 -8.87 -4.21 -9.84
C ILE A 64 -9.94 -5.29 -9.63
N LEU A 65 -9.82 -6.08 -8.55
CA LEU A 65 -10.79 -7.14 -8.23
C LEU A 65 -12.22 -6.57 -8.16
N PHE A 66 -12.43 -5.46 -7.45
CA PHE A 66 -13.76 -4.83 -7.32
C PHE A 66 -14.26 -4.13 -8.59
N ILE A 67 -13.37 -3.72 -9.49
CA ILE A 67 -13.78 -3.19 -10.80
C ILE A 67 -14.21 -4.32 -11.74
N VAL A 68 -13.60 -5.50 -11.60
CA VAL A 68 -13.83 -6.66 -12.48
C VAL A 68 -15.00 -7.54 -12.00
N ILE A 69 -15.19 -7.70 -10.69
CA ILE A 69 -16.29 -8.49 -10.13
C ILE A 69 -17.62 -7.71 -10.28
N PRO A 70 -18.72 -8.38 -10.70
CA PRO A 70 -20.04 -7.74 -10.91
C PRO A 70 -20.66 -7.08 -9.67
#